data_AF-A0AA40KWD4-F1
#
_entry.id   AF-A0AA40KWD4-F1
#
_cell.length_a   1.000
_cell.length_b   1.000
_cell.length_c   1.000
_cell.angle_alpha   90.00
_cell.angle_beta   90.00
_cell.angle_gamma   90.00
#
_symmetry.space_group_name_H-M   'P 1'
#
loop_
_entity.id
_entity.type
_entity.pdbx_description
1 polymer ?
#
loop_
_entity_poly.entity_id
_entity_poly.type
_entity_poly.pdbx_seq_one_letter_code
_entity_poly.pdbx_strand_id
1 'polypeptide(L)'
;MIIFNVMVNIAESLADWGKDIQTRIQTGIDSLRRKRYIRVGDPIVVVSGWRQGTGFTNCVRIVYVSPGHVENQIADFEPCW
;
A
#
# COMPACT_ATOMS: atom_id res chain seq x y z
N MET A 1 16.07 -9.06 -4.91
CA MET A 1 15.01 -8.17 -4.38
C MET A 1 15.20 -6.80 -5.02
N ILE A 2 14.29 -6.39 -5.91
CA ILE A 2 14.36 -5.07 -6.57
C ILE A 2 13.48 -4.11 -5.77
N ILE A 3 14.04 -3.00 -5.30
CA ILE A 3 13.31 -1.99 -4.54
C ILE A 3 12.92 -0.85 -5.50
N PHE A 4 11.62 -0.63 -5.68
CA PHE A 4 11.09 0.52 -6.40
C PHE A 4 10.61 1.57 -5.41
N ASN A 5 11.20 2.76 -5.46
CA ASN A 5 10.67 3.90 -4.73
C ASN A 5 9.50 4.49 -5.54
N VAL A 6 8.29 4.46 -4.98
CA VAL A 6 7.10 5.04 -5.61
C VAL A 6 6.63 6.19 -4.73
N MET A 7 6.86 7.42 -5.21
CA MET A 7 6.30 8.61 -4.59
C MET A 7 4.83 8.74 -5.00
N VAL A 8 3.92 8.60 -4.03
CA VAL A 8 2.48 8.77 -4.25
C VAL A 8 2.08 10.15 -3.75
N ASN A 9 1.70 11.04 -4.67
CA ASN A 9 1.10 12.32 -4.34
C ASN A 9 -0.43 12.14 -4.28
N ILE A 10 -0.99 12.23 -3.09
CA ILE A 10 -2.42 12.41 -2.89
C ILE A 10 -2.65 13.84 -2.41
N ALA A 11 -3.56 14.54 -3.09
CA ALA A 11 -3.80 15.98 -2.88
C ALA A 11 -4.23 16.32 -1.45
N GLU A 12 -4.89 15.38 -0.77
CA GLU A 12 -5.29 15.51 0.63
C GLU A 12 -5.07 14.18 1.35
N SER A 13 -4.53 14.22 2.57
CA SER A 13 -4.50 13.04 3.43
C SER A 13 -5.92 12.75 3.91
N LEU A 14 -6.40 11.52 3.73
CA LEU A 14 -7.71 11.14 4.25
C LEU A 14 -7.70 11.22 5.78
N ALA A 15 -8.81 11.67 6.38
CA ALA A 15 -8.95 11.76 7.84
C ALA A 15 -8.82 10.40 8.54
N ASP A 16 -9.10 9.32 7.81
CA ASP A 16 -8.90 7.94 8.24
C ASP A 16 -7.54 7.43 7.74
N TRP A 17 -6.63 7.19 8.68
CA TRP A 17 -5.27 6.72 8.41
C TRP A 17 -5.23 5.38 7.67
N GLY A 18 -6.14 4.46 7.99
CA GLY A 18 -6.23 3.15 7.33
C GLY A 18 -6.61 3.31 5.87
N LYS A 19 -7.59 4.18 5.59
CA LYS A 19 -7.98 4.52 4.21
C LYS A 19 -6.85 5.24 3.46
N ASP A 20 -6.18 6.19 4.11
CA ASP A 20 -5.06 6.92 3.51
C ASP A 20 -3.94 5.97 3.06
N ILE A 21 -3.52 5.06 3.95
CA ILE A 21 -2.53 4.03 3.63
C ILE A 21 -3.02 3.17 2.46
N GLN A 22 -4.24 2.65 2.52
CA GLN A 22 -4.76 1.77 1.46
C GLN A 22 -4.76 2.44 0.09
N THR A 23 -5.24 3.68 0.00
CA THR A 23 -5.23 4.46 -1.24
C THR A 23 -3.80 4.64 -1.76
N ARG A 24 -2.81 4.87 -0.89
CA ARG A 24 -1.39 4.96 -1.28
C ARG A 24 -0.85 3.65 -1.83
N ILE A 25 -1.11 2.53 -1.16
CA ILE A 25 -0.67 1.21 -1.65
C ILE A 25 -1.29 0.92 -3.01
N GLN A 26 -2.61 1.13 -3.17
CA GLN A 26 -3.30 0.85 -4.43
C GLN A 26 -2.72 1.70 -5.57
N THR A 27 -2.53 3.00 -5.34
CA THR A 27 -1.92 3.91 -6.32
C THR A 27 -0.49 3.49 -6.69
N GLY A 28 0.27 2.98 -5.72
CA GLY A 28 1.61 2.42 -5.93
C GLY A 28 1.58 1.18 -6.81
N ILE A 29 0.71 0.21 -6.50
CA ILE A 29 0.53 -1.02 -7.28
C ILE A 29 0.12 -0.70 -8.72
N ASP A 30 -0.85 0.20 -8.91
CA ASP A 30 -1.31 0.58 -10.26
C ASP A 30 -0.20 1.24 -11.08
N SER A 31 0.66 2.03 -10.42
CA SER A 31 1.81 2.64 -11.06
C SER A 31 2.87 1.61 -11.48
N LEU A 32 3.13 0.60 -10.65
CA LEU A 32 4.04 -0.50 -10.97
C LEU A 32 3.49 -1.43 -12.06
N ARG A 33 2.18 -1.72 -12.04
CA ARG A 33 1.49 -2.49 -13.09
C ARG A 33 1.55 -1.77 -14.44
N ARG A 34 1.26 -0.46 -14.48
CA ARG A 34 1.37 0.35 -15.71
C ARG A 34 2.78 0.32 -16.30
N LYS A 35 3.81 0.31 -15.44
CA LYS A 35 5.22 0.19 -15.85
C LYS A 35 5.66 -1.25 -16.15
N ARG A 36 4.78 -2.24 -16.01
CA ARG A 36 5.05 -3.68 -16.20
C ARG A 36 6.15 -4.24 -15.30
N TYR A 37 6.36 -3.65 -14.12
CA TYR A 37 7.32 -4.14 -13.13
C TYR A 37 6.79 -5.30 -12.28
N ILE A 38 5.47 -5.40 -12.17
CA ILE A 38 4.77 -6.46 -11.42
C ILE A 38 3.62 -7.01 -12.27
N ARG A 39 3.25 -8.26 -12.01
CA ARG A 39 2.14 -8.99 -12.63
C ARG A 39 1.17 -9.47 -11.57
N VAL A 40 -0.01 -9.91 -12.00
CA VAL A 40 -0.99 -10.57 -11.12
C VAL A 40 -0.33 -11.80 -10.50
N GLY A 41 -0.50 -11.97 -9.19
CA GLY A 41 0.10 -13.05 -8.40
C GLY A 41 1.48 -12.73 -7.82
N ASP A 42 2.12 -11.62 -8.21
CA ASP A 42 3.42 -11.26 -7.64
C ASP A 42 3.25 -10.80 -6.17
N PRO A 43 4.16 -11.21 -5.26
CA PRO A 43 4.17 -10.75 -3.87
C PRO A 43 4.79 -9.35 -3.76
N ILE A 44 4.17 -8.49 -2.95
CA ILE A 44 4.62 -7.13 -2.64
C ILE A 44 4.76 -7.00 -1.13
N VAL A 45 5.96 -6.59 -0.69
CA VAL A 45 6.20 -6.23 0.70
C VAL A 45 5.82 -4.76 0.89
N VAL A 46 4.85 -4.52 1.74
CA VAL A 46 4.42 -3.17 2.14
C VAL A 46 4.98 -2.90 3.53
N VAL A 47 5.66 -1.75 3.65
CA VAL A 47 6.15 -1.24 4.92
C VAL A 47 5.45 0.09 5.19
N SER A 48 4.73 0.17 6.31
CA SER A 48 3.95 1.35 6.69
C SER A 48 4.05 1.63 8.20
N GLY A 49 3.55 2.79 8.61
CA GLY A 49 3.37 3.08 10.02
C GLY A 49 2.00 2.65 10.55
N TRP A 50 1.92 2.28 11.82
CA TRP A 50 0.65 1.91 12.45
C TRP A 50 -0.27 3.10 12.74
N ARG A 51 0.30 4.31 12.84
CA ARG A 51 -0.43 5.58 13.03
C ARG A 51 0.16 6.71 12.22
N GLN A 52 -0.62 7.78 12.06
CA GLN A 52 -0.17 9.04 11.47
C GLN A 52 0.97 9.67 12.29
N GLY A 53 1.95 10.24 11.60
CA GLY A 53 3.13 10.88 12.19
C GLY A 53 4.44 10.25 11.72
N THR A 54 5.57 10.87 12.05
CA THR A 54 6.90 10.37 11.70
C THR A 54 7.40 9.37 12.75
N GLY A 55 8.24 8.41 12.32
CA GLY A 55 8.92 7.49 13.25
C GLY A 55 8.10 6.26 13.69
N PHE A 56 6.93 6.01 13.11
CA PHE A 56 6.08 4.86 13.47
C PHE A 56 6.11 3.72 12.45
N THR A 57 7.14 3.60 11.60
CA THR A 57 7.25 2.60 10.53
C THR A 57 7.59 1.20 11.05
N ASN A 58 6.65 0.57 11.75
CA ASN A 58 6.82 -0.74 12.39
C ASN A 58 5.92 -1.84 11.80
N CYS A 59 5.08 -1.52 10.81
CA CYS A 59 4.17 -2.47 10.19
C CYS A 59 4.73 -3.00 8.86
N VAL A 60 4.91 -4.31 8.76
CA VAL A 60 5.31 -5.01 7.52
C VAL A 60 4.24 -6.02 7.15
N ARG A 61 3.80 -6.03 5.90
CA ARG A 61 2.82 -6.98 5.38
C ARG A 61 3.16 -7.42 3.97
N ILE A 62 2.78 -8.65 3.61
CA ILE A 62 2.89 -9.17 2.24
C ILE A 62 1.51 -9.13 1.60
N VAL A 63 1.42 -8.48 0.44
CA VAL A 63 0.19 -8.36 -0.36
C VAL A 63 0.45 -8.97 -1.72
N TYR A 64 -0.52 -9.72 -2.25
CA TYR A 64 -0.44 -10.25 -3.61
C TYR A 64 -1.19 -9.36 -4.58
N VAL A 65 -0.63 -9.17 -5.78
CA VAL A 65 -1.29 -8.39 -6.83
C VAL A 65 -2.52 -9.14 -7.35
N SER A 66 -3.71 -8.57 -7.16
CA SER A 66 -4.96 -9.18 -7.60
C SER A 66 -5.33 -8.82 -9.05
N PRO A 67 -6.11 -9.67 -9.75
CA PRO A 67 -6.70 -9.33 -11.04
C PRO A 67 -7.94 -8.44 -10.86
N GLY A 68 -7.76 -7.12 -10.68
CA GLY A 68 -8.86 -6.15 -10.60
C GLY A 68 -8.53 -4.91 -9.76
N HIS A 69 -9.42 -3.90 -9.76
CA HIS A 69 -9.38 -2.80 -8.80
C HIS A 69 -9.75 -3.37 -7.42
N VAL A 70 -8.88 -3.19 -6.42
CA VAL A 70 -9.09 -3.75 -5.09
C VAL A 70 -10.21 -2.99 -4.39
N GLU A 71 -11.45 -3.49 -4.48
CA GLU A 71 -12.53 -3.04 -3.60
C GLU A 71 -12.28 -3.65 -2.22
N ASN A 72 -11.91 -2.79 -1.28
CA ASN A 72 -12.06 -2.94 0.17
C ASN A 72 -11.56 -4.24 0.82
N GLN A 73 -10.25 -4.35 0.99
CA GLN A 73 -9.71 -4.93 2.23
C GLN A 73 -9.69 -3.86 3.33
N ILE A 74 -10.87 -3.31 3.68
CA ILE A 74 -11.03 -2.43 4.85
C ILE A 74 -10.87 -3.25 6.15
N ALA A 75 -11.18 -4.55 6.10
CA ALA A 75 -11.17 -5.42 7.27
C ALA A 75 -9.78 -5.94 7.68
N ASP A 76 -8.74 -5.77 6.84
CA ASP A 76 -7.42 -6.40 7.07
C ASP A 76 -6.34 -5.43 7.57
N PHE A 77 -6.67 -4.13 7.71
CA PHE A 77 -5.80 -3.19 8.42
C PHE A 77 -6.09 -3.22 9.92
N GLU A 78 -6.04 -4.42 10.49
CA GLU A 78 -5.81 -4.55 11.91
C GLU A 78 -4.45 -3.88 12.22
N PRO A 79 -4.38 -2.97 13.19
CA PRO A 79 -3.12 -2.41 13.66
C PRO A 79 -2.17 -3.55 14.00
N CYS A 80 -0.89 -3.43 13.62
CA CYS A 80 0.15 -4.33 14.12
C CYS A 80 0.36 -4.04 15.60
N TRP A 81 -0.49 -4.57 16.47
CA TRP A 81 -0.25 -4.64 17.91
C TRP A 81 0.59 -5.88 18.21
#